data_AF-A0A822DIZ6-F1
#
_entry.id   AF-A0A822DIZ6-F1
#
_cell.length_a   1.000
_cell.length_b   1.000
_cell.length_c   1.000
_cell.angle_alpha   90.00
_cell.angle_beta   90.00
_cell.angle_gamma   90.00
#
_symmetry.space_group_name_H-M   'P 1'
#
loop_
_entity.id
_entity.type
_entity.pdbx_description
1 polymer ?
#
loop_
_entity_poly.entity_id
_entity_poly.type
_entity_poly.pdbx_seq_one_letter_code
_entity_poly.pdbx_strand_id
1 'polypeptide(L)'
;TMKDLRKQAADYNRQSGKIDEQCLFYETKKNLEQYCDEIENTDVWGGEPEILAIAELYETSVRVIRIDPQQSCVSISEFPSNQTSFKKCCYIILNNNHYESLHLRIGNNSNDEHSIFDSNDEEVKKLIYDFISKEYPNYKVISSNNKTDSNEHLVQPVRNSIDQLIAAANLIDMISTSLSNKRKFQEHDKHTSMEVTTKKLA
;
A
#
# COMPACT_ATOMS: atom_id res chain seq x y z
N THR A 1 14.33 3.92 -10.26
CA THR A 1 15.01 4.17 -8.96
C THR A 1 14.06 4.90 -8.02
N MET A 2 14.34 5.01 -6.72
CA MET A 2 13.46 5.75 -5.78
C MET A 2 13.21 7.20 -6.22
N LYS A 3 14.26 7.87 -6.72
CA LYS A 3 14.17 9.24 -7.22
C LYS A 3 13.18 9.37 -8.40
N ASP A 4 13.18 8.40 -9.30
CA ASP A 4 12.26 8.41 -10.45
C ASP A 4 10.80 8.27 -10.02
N LEU A 5 10.54 7.62 -8.89
CA LEU A 5 9.20 7.31 -8.39
C LEU A 5 8.59 8.47 -7.63
N ARG A 6 9.42 9.09 -6.77
CA ARG A 6 9.10 10.39 -6.18
C ARG A 6 8.75 11.39 -7.28
N LYS A 7 9.55 11.42 -8.35
CA LYS A 7 9.27 12.24 -9.52
C LYS A 7 7.96 11.87 -10.23
N GLN A 8 7.73 10.59 -10.52
CA GLN A 8 6.49 10.16 -11.17
C GLN A 8 5.24 10.49 -10.34
N ALA A 9 5.29 10.27 -9.02
CA ALA A 9 4.20 10.61 -8.12
C ALA A 9 3.93 12.11 -8.08
N ALA A 10 4.99 12.93 -7.95
CA ALA A 10 4.88 14.39 -8.00
C ALA A 10 4.35 14.91 -9.34
N ASP A 11 4.87 14.39 -10.46
CA ASP A 11 4.39 14.73 -11.81
C ASP A 11 2.90 14.38 -11.98
N TYR A 12 2.48 13.20 -11.52
CA TYR A 12 1.07 12.80 -11.54
C TYR A 12 0.21 13.71 -10.67
N ASN A 13 0.67 14.06 -9.48
CA ASN A 13 -0.04 14.94 -8.57
C ASN A 13 -0.23 16.35 -9.16
N ARG A 14 0.79 16.90 -9.83
CA ARG A 14 0.69 18.18 -10.57
C ARG A 14 -0.30 18.12 -11.72
N GLN A 15 -0.40 16.99 -12.43
CA GLN A 15 -1.16 16.89 -13.70
C GLN A 15 -2.60 16.39 -13.54
N SER A 16 -2.86 15.54 -12.55
CA SER A 16 -4.12 14.79 -12.46
C SER A 16 -5.30 15.63 -11.98
N GLY A 17 -5.05 16.69 -11.20
CA GLY A 17 -6.09 17.46 -10.51
C GLY A 17 -6.90 16.65 -9.49
N LYS A 18 -6.39 15.47 -9.07
CA LYS A 18 -7.08 14.57 -8.12
C LYS A 18 -6.76 14.84 -6.65
N ILE A 19 -5.68 15.58 -6.37
CA ILE A 19 -5.37 16.01 -5.01
C ILE A 19 -6.36 17.10 -4.59
N ASP A 20 -6.96 16.92 -3.41
CA ASP A 20 -7.65 18.00 -2.72
C ASP A 20 -6.59 18.93 -2.10
N GLU A 21 -6.33 20.05 -2.76
CA GLU A 21 -5.34 21.04 -2.31
C GLU A 21 -5.68 21.66 -0.95
N GLN A 22 -6.97 21.75 -0.58
CA GLN A 22 -7.37 22.28 0.72
C GLN A 22 -7.03 21.28 1.82
N CYS A 23 -7.33 20.00 1.60
CA CYS A 23 -6.95 18.92 2.51
C CYS A 23 -5.42 18.84 2.64
N LEU A 24 -4.71 18.85 1.51
CA LEU A 24 -3.25 18.84 1.47
C LEU A 24 -2.66 20.00 2.28
N PHE A 25 -3.14 21.23 2.07
CA PHE A 25 -2.67 22.40 2.79
C PHE A 25 -2.99 22.32 4.28
N TYR A 26 -4.16 21.80 4.66
CA TYR A 26 -4.53 21.65 6.06
C TYR A 26 -3.56 20.73 6.81
N GLU A 27 -3.19 19.60 6.19
CA GLU A 27 -2.31 18.58 6.78
C GLU A 27 -0.84 18.99 6.76
N THR A 28 -0.35 19.52 5.64
CA THR A 28 1.07 19.73 5.40
C THR A 28 1.54 21.18 5.58
N LYS A 29 0.59 22.14 5.59
CA LYS A 29 0.84 23.59 5.50
C LYS A 29 1.59 24.01 4.23
N LYS A 30 1.47 23.23 3.15
CA LYS A 30 2.14 23.45 1.86
C LYS A 30 1.11 23.49 0.74
N ASN A 31 1.37 24.33 -0.27
CA ASN A 31 0.62 24.25 -1.52
C ASN A 31 1.09 23.05 -2.36
N LEU A 32 0.36 22.73 -3.43
CA LEU A 32 0.67 21.57 -4.28
C LEU A 32 2.10 21.61 -4.84
N GLU A 33 2.57 22.75 -5.32
CA GLU A 33 3.91 22.85 -5.92
C GLU A 33 5.01 22.63 -4.88
N GLN A 34 4.90 23.27 -3.71
CA GLN A 34 5.82 23.07 -2.60
C GLN A 34 5.86 21.62 -2.13
N TYR A 35 4.68 20.98 -2.07
CA TYR A 35 4.56 19.59 -1.71
C TYR A 35 5.26 18.68 -2.74
N CYS A 36 4.96 18.85 -4.03
CA CYS A 36 5.57 18.07 -5.10
C CYS A 36 7.09 18.28 -5.18
N ASP A 37 7.56 19.51 -5.01
CA ASP A 37 8.99 19.83 -4.97
C ASP A 37 9.69 19.11 -3.80
N GLU A 38 9.04 19.04 -2.64
CA GLU A 38 9.59 18.31 -1.50
C GLU A 38 9.61 16.80 -1.74
N ILE A 39 8.52 16.23 -2.28
CA ILE A 39 8.48 14.80 -2.62
C ILE A 39 9.65 14.43 -3.54
N GLU A 40 9.92 15.26 -4.55
CA GLU A 40 10.99 15.05 -5.54
C GLU A 40 12.40 15.21 -4.99
N ASN A 41 12.62 16.24 -4.17
CA ASN A 41 13.96 16.74 -3.87
C ASN A 41 14.40 16.50 -2.42
N THR A 42 13.52 16.02 -1.57
CA THR A 42 13.81 15.77 -0.16
C THR A 42 13.51 14.32 0.21
N ASP A 43 13.86 13.97 1.44
CA ASP A 43 13.53 12.70 2.05
C ASP A 43 12.14 12.72 2.73
N VAL A 44 11.27 13.70 2.41
CA VAL A 44 9.88 13.73 2.91
C VAL A 44 9.13 12.45 2.52
N TRP A 45 8.25 12.03 3.41
CA TRP A 45 7.55 10.75 3.34
C TRP A 45 6.33 10.82 2.46
N GLY A 46 6.17 9.79 1.63
CA GLY A 46 4.97 9.61 0.84
C GLY A 46 3.84 9.10 1.72
N GLY A 47 2.65 9.69 1.56
CA GLY A 47 1.43 9.27 2.22
C GLY A 47 0.42 8.71 1.23
N GLU A 48 -0.86 8.91 1.56
CA GLU A 48 -1.96 8.54 0.67
C GLU A 48 -1.88 9.18 -0.73
N PRO A 49 -1.44 10.45 -0.90
CA PRO A 49 -1.31 11.05 -2.23
C PRO A 49 -0.33 10.29 -3.15
N GLU A 50 0.83 9.86 -2.63
CA GLU A 50 1.81 9.11 -3.41
C GLU A 50 1.33 7.69 -3.70
N ILE A 51 0.71 7.03 -2.71
CA ILE A 51 0.14 5.68 -2.90
C ILE A 51 -0.91 5.71 -4.01
N LEU A 52 -1.80 6.71 -3.99
CA LEU A 52 -2.82 6.89 -5.02
C LEU A 52 -2.19 7.17 -6.39
N ALA A 53 -1.22 8.08 -6.46
CA ALA A 53 -0.53 8.41 -7.69
C ALA A 53 0.13 7.19 -8.34
N ILE A 54 0.84 6.39 -7.54
CA ILE A 54 1.48 5.16 -8.02
C ILE A 54 0.44 4.09 -8.39
N ALA A 55 -0.62 3.90 -7.59
CA ALA A 55 -1.66 2.93 -7.94
C ALA A 55 -2.28 3.21 -9.31
N GLU A 56 -2.52 4.49 -9.61
CA GLU A 56 -3.10 4.95 -10.87
C GLU A 56 -2.11 4.84 -12.04
N LEU A 57 -0.86 5.27 -11.87
CA LEU A 57 0.17 5.18 -12.91
C LEU A 57 0.45 3.74 -13.37
N TYR A 58 0.29 2.76 -12.47
CA TYR A 58 0.58 1.36 -12.74
C TYR A 58 -0.67 0.47 -12.88
N GLU A 59 -1.86 1.07 -12.91
CA GLU A 59 -3.16 0.37 -12.99
C GLU A 59 -3.27 -0.83 -12.02
N THR A 60 -2.75 -0.64 -10.81
CA THR A 60 -2.62 -1.68 -9.78
C THR A 60 -3.13 -1.13 -8.46
N SER A 61 -4.16 -1.75 -7.89
CA SER A 61 -4.69 -1.31 -6.61
C SER A 61 -3.71 -1.60 -5.47
N VAL A 62 -3.68 -0.72 -4.48
CA VAL A 62 -2.86 -0.87 -3.28
C VAL A 62 -3.79 -1.01 -2.09
N ARG A 63 -3.72 -2.14 -1.39
CA ARG A 63 -4.43 -2.37 -0.13
C ARG A 63 -3.50 -2.08 1.04
N VAL A 64 -3.83 -1.07 1.82
CA VAL A 64 -3.07 -0.64 2.99
C VAL A 64 -3.72 -1.21 4.24
N ILE A 65 -2.97 -2.02 4.97
CA ILE A 65 -3.35 -2.61 6.25
C ILE A 65 -2.69 -1.78 7.34
N ARG A 66 -3.44 -0.89 7.99
CA ARG A 66 -2.90 -0.01 9.05
C ARG A 66 -3.11 -0.67 10.41
N ILE A 67 -2.04 -0.79 11.16
CA ILE A 67 -2.04 -1.30 12.54
C ILE A 67 -2.07 -0.10 13.49
N ASP A 68 -3.14 0.03 14.28
CA ASP A 68 -3.25 1.02 15.33
C ASP A 68 -3.03 0.35 16.71
N PRO A 69 -1.83 0.45 17.29
CA PRO A 69 -1.55 -0.13 18.60
C PRO A 69 -2.26 0.59 19.75
N GLN A 70 -2.65 1.86 19.58
CA GLN A 70 -3.35 2.62 20.62
C GLN A 70 -4.80 2.16 20.74
N GLN A 71 -5.42 1.85 19.61
CA GLN A 71 -6.81 1.37 19.54
C GLN A 71 -6.94 -0.15 19.49
N SER A 72 -5.81 -0.87 19.42
CA SER A 72 -5.79 -2.33 19.19
C SER A 72 -6.69 -2.72 18.02
N CYS A 73 -6.53 -2.02 16.89
CA CYS A 73 -7.33 -2.27 15.70
C CYS A 73 -6.48 -2.34 14.43
N VAL A 74 -6.98 -3.08 13.46
CA VAL A 74 -6.40 -3.17 12.11
C VAL A 74 -7.42 -2.61 11.14
N SER A 75 -7.06 -1.58 10.38
CA SER A 75 -7.90 -1.09 9.29
C SER A 75 -7.33 -1.46 7.93
N ILE A 76 -8.22 -1.74 6.97
CA ILE A 76 -7.83 -2.08 5.60
C ILE A 76 -8.51 -1.08 4.67
N SER A 77 -7.70 -0.33 3.91
CA SER A 77 -8.14 0.60 2.88
C SER A 77 -7.58 0.22 1.52
N GLU A 78 -8.31 0.56 0.45
CA GLU A 78 -7.91 0.29 -0.94
C GLU A 78 -7.76 1.60 -1.71
N PHE A 79 -6.69 1.68 -2.51
CA PHE A 79 -6.33 2.84 -3.33
C PHE A 79 -6.17 2.43 -4.80
N PRO A 80 -6.85 3.10 -5.74
CA PRO A 80 -7.99 3.98 -5.52
C PRO A 80 -9.18 3.19 -4.94
N SER A 81 -9.95 3.83 -4.06
CA SER A 81 -11.12 3.19 -3.45
C SER A 81 -12.20 2.89 -4.48
N ASN A 82 -12.85 1.73 -4.37
CA ASN A 82 -13.89 1.25 -5.28
C ASN A 82 -13.46 1.11 -6.75
N GLN A 83 -12.15 1.03 -7.01
CA GLN A 83 -11.63 0.83 -8.35
C GLN A 83 -11.78 -0.64 -8.78
N THR A 84 -12.63 -0.90 -9.76
CA THR A 84 -12.92 -2.27 -10.26
C THR A 84 -12.22 -2.57 -11.60
N SER A 85 -11.68 -1.55 -12.26
CA SER A 85 -10.98 -1.71 -13.53
C SER A 85 -9.59 -2.31 -13.36
N PHE A 86 -8.92 -2.04 -12.23
CA PHE A 86 -7.60 -2.58 -11.94
C PHE A 86 -7.70 -4.07 -11.61
N LYS A 87 -7.07 -4.90 -12.45
CA LYS A 87 -7.05 -6.36 -12.28
C LYS A 87 -5.93 -6.85 -11.37
N LYS A 88 -5.03 -5.94 -10.97
CA LYS A 88 -3.88 -6.24 -10.12
C LYS A 88 -4.04 -5.55 -8.78
N CYS A 89 -3.57 -6.21 -7.74
CA CYS A 89 -3.56 -5.70 -6.38
C CYS A 89 -2.24 -6.06 -5.70
N CYS A 90 -1.77 -5.19 -4.81
CA CYS A 90 -0.72 -5.50 -3.85
C CYS A 90 -1.11 -5.05 -2.45
N TYR A 91 -0.47 -5.64 -1.44
CA TYR A 91 -0.77 -5.39 -0.05
C TYR A 91 0.45 -4.81 0.66
N ILE A 92 0.23 -3.75 1.43
CA ILE A 92 1.24 -3.17 2.32
C ILE A 92 0.67 -3.04 3.73
N ILE A 93 1.50 -3.29 4.73
CA ILE A 93 1.18 -3.05 6.14
C ILE A 93 1.80 -1.72 6.54
N LEU A 94 1.05 -0.84 7.18
CA LEU A 94 1.56 0.32 7.89
C LEU A 94 1.55 0.05 9.39
N ASN A 95 2.73 -0.14 9.98
CA ASN A 95 2.91 -0.41 11.40
C ASN A 95 3.98 0.54 11.97
N ASN A 96 3.68 1.26 13.05
CA ASN A 96 4.61 2.19 13.72
C ASN A 96 5.34 3.13 12.76
N ASN A 97 4.62 3.78 11.83
CA ASN A 97 5.23 4.63 10.81
C ASN A 97 6.25 3.86 9.95
N HIS A 98 5.95 2.63 9.60
CA HIS A 98 6.75 1.90 8.65
C HIS A 98 5.83 1.10 7.75
N TYR A 99 6.08 1.18 6.46
CA TYR A 99 5.38 0.32 5.53
C TYR A 99 6.19 -0.96 5.34
N GLU A 100 5.49 -2.08 5.25
CA GLU A 100 6.03 -3.39 4.91
C GLU A 100 5.23 -3.97 3.75
N SER A 101 5.88 -4.51 2.73
CA SER A 101 5.17 -5.19 1.64
C SER A 101 4.84 -6.61 2.08
N LEU A 102 3.63 -7.08 1.76
CA LEU A 102 3.26 -8.47 1.95
C LEU A 102 3.57 -9.28 0.69
N HIS A 103 4.15 -10.45 0.92
CA HIS A 103 4.55 -11.39 -0.10
C HIS A 103 3.99 -12.77 0.22
N LEU A 104 3.62 -13.49 -0.83
CA LEU A 104 3.13 -14.85 -0.76
C LEU A 104 4.20 -15.78 -1.32
N ARG A 105 4.69 -16.70 -0.48
CA ARG A 105 5.61 -17.74 -0.89
C ARG A 105 4.84 -19.03 -1.15
N ILE A 106 5.04 -19.62 -2.33
CA ILE A 106 4.41 -20.88 -2.72
C ILE A 106 5.45 -21.99 -2.60
N GLY A 107 5.25 -22.90 -1.64
CA GLY A 107 6.17 -23.99 -1.35
C GLY A 107 7.44 -23.55 -0.59
N ASN A 108 8.50 -24.36 -0.70
CA ASN A 108 9.74 -24.20 0.07
C ASN A 108 10.82 -23.41 -0.67
N ASN A 109 10.57 -22.99 -1.91
CA ASN A 109 11.56 -22.31 -2.74
C ASN A 109 11.44 -20.79 -2.56
N SER A 110 12.51 -20.13 -2.12
CA SER A 110 12.54 -18.68 -1.92
C SER A 110 12.37 -17.87 -3.21
N ASN A 111 12.53 -18.52 -4.37
CA ASN A 111 12.39 -17.86 -5.67
C ASN A 111 10.93 -17.76 -6.17
N ASP A 112 9.99 -18.44 -5.50
CA ASP A 112 8.56 -18.48 -5.86
C ASP A 112 7.75 -17.57 -4.93
N GLU A 113 8.20 -16.32 -4.83
CA GLU A 113 7.59 -15.28 -4.01
C GLU A 113 6.84 -14.28 -4.91
N HIS A 114 5.59 -14.03 -4.55
CA HIS A 114 4.64 -13.21 -5.30
C HIS A 114 4.09 -12.09 -4.45
N SER A 115 3.82 -10.97 -5.08
CA SER A 115 3.50 -9.73 -4.37
C SER A 115 2.50 -8.84 -5.11
N ILE A 116 2.24 -9.19 -6.37
CA ILE A 116 1.13 -8.69 -7.17
C ILE A 116 0.19 -9.86 -7.42
N PHE A 117 -1.08 -9.64 -7.16
CA PHE A 117 -2.14 -10.64 -7.20
C PHE A 117 -3.28 -10.17 -8.09
N ASP A 118 -4.18 -11.08 -8.47
CA ASP A 118 -5.46 -10.66 -9.03
C ASP A 118 -6.26 -9.92 -7.94
N SER A 119 -6.85 -8.77 -8.27
CA SER A 119 -7.62 -7.97 -7.31
C SER A 119 -8.87 -8.69 -6.76
N ASN A 120 -9.33 -9.73 -7.46
CA ASN A 120 -10.45 -10.58 -7.07
C ASN A 120 -10.02 -11.96 -6.57
N ASP A 121 -8.74 -12.16 -6.27
CA ASP A 121 -8.25 -13.41 -5.70
C ASP A 121 -8.70 -13.57 -4.23
N GLU A 122 -9.81 -14.30 -4.04
CA GLU A 122 -10.38 -14.55 -2.72
C GLU A 122 -9.50 -15.45 -1.84
N GLU A 123 -8.67 -16.30 -2.45
CA GLU A 123 -7.74 -17.16 -1.70
C GLU A 123 -6.60 -16.32 -1.12
N VAL A 124 -6.01 -15.44 -1.93
CA VAL A 124 -5.01 -14.48 -1.45
C VAL A 124 -5.60 -13.59 -0.37
N LYS A 125 -6.80 -13.01 -0.57
CA LYS A 125 -7.45 -12.21 0.46
C LYS A 125 -7.57 -13.00 1.77
N LYS A 126 -8.09 -14.22 1.71
CA LYS A 126 -8.23 -15.08 2.89
C LYS A 126 -6.89 -15.31 3.59
N LEU A 127 -5.83 -15.66 2.86
CA LEU A 127 -4.50 -15.87 3.41
C LEU A 127 -3.95 -14.60 4.11
N ILE A 128 -4.20 -13.43 3.55
CA ILE A 128 -3.83 -12.15 4.17
C ILE A 128 -4.62 -11.91 5.46
N TYR A 129 -5.94 -12.19 5.48
CA TYR A 129 -6.74 -12.08 6.71
C TYR A 129 -6.34 -13.09 7.78
N ASP A 130 -6.01 -14.32 7.40
CA ASP A 130 -5.51 -15.35 8.30
C ASP A 130 -4.16 -14.93 8.90
N PHE A 131 -3.25 -14.37 8.08
CA PHE A 131 -2.00 -13.78 8.53
C PHE A 131 -2.22 -12.67 9.55
N ILE A 132 -3.07 -11.68 9.24
CA ILE A 132 -3.40 -10.57 10.16
C ILE A 132 -3.95 -11.11 11.49
N SER A 133 -4.87 -12.07 11.42
CA SER A 133 -5.50 -12.65 12.61
C SER A 133 -4.51 -13.41 13.49
N LYS A 134 -3.49 -14.03 12.87
CA LYS A 134 -2.43 -14.75 13.57
C LYS A 134 -1.40 -13.80 14.21
N GLU A 135 -0.96 -12.78 13.47
CA GLU A 135 0.06 -11.83 13.95
C GLU A 135 -0.50 -10.82 14.95
N TYR A 136 -1.78 -10.46 14.81
CA TYR A 136 -2.46 -9.48 15.66
C TYR A 136 -3.73 -10.06 16.31
N PRO A 137 -3.62 -11.14 17.11
CA PRO A 137 -4.77 -11.92 17.60
C PRO A 137 -5.69 -11.14 18.55
N ASN A 138 -5.19 -10.08 19.16
CA ASN A 138 -5.96 -9.21 20.07
C ASN A 138 -6.50 -7.95 19.39
N TYR A 139 -6.29 -7.79 18.07
CA TYR A 139 -6.68 -6.59 17.36
C TYR A 139 -8.03 -6.80 16.68
N LYS A 140 -8.90 -5.79 16.74
CA LYS A 140 -10.16 -5.78 16.00
C LYS A 140 -9.91 -5.36 14.55
N VAL A 141 -10.28 -6.22 13.60
CA VAL A 141 -10.27 -5.85 12.17
C VAL A 141 -11.47 -4.96 11.84
N ILE A 142 -11.20 -3.80 11.24
CA ILE A 142 -12.18 -2.79 10.85
C ILE A 142 -12.07 -2.60 9.34
N SER A 143 -13.14 -2.92 8.60
CA SER A 143 -13.18 -2.63 7.16
C SER A 143 -13.57 -1.18 6.94
N SER A 144 -12.74 -0.41 6.25
CA SER A 144 -13.01 0.99 5.90
C SER A 144 -13.90 1.09 4.65
N ASN A 145 -15.09 0.47 4.64
CA ASN A 145 -15.97 0.48 3.46
C ASN A 145 -17.00 1.60 3.42
N ASN A 146 -17.10 2.45 4.45
CA ASN A 146 -18.15 3.48 4.51
C ASN A 146 -17.54 4.88 4.69
N LYS A 147 -17.16 5.53 3.58
CA LYS A 147 -17.15 7.01 3.49
C LYS A 147 -18.58 7.48 3.18
N THR A 148 -19.51 7.18 4.06
CA THR A 148 -20.81 7.86 4.18
C THR A 148 -21.04 8.01 5.66
N ASP A 149 -20.34 8.96 6.27
CA ASP A 149 -20.93 9.91 7.20
C ASP A 149 -19.88 10.98 7.49
N SER A 150 -20.17 12.17 6.98
CA SER A 150 -19.57 13.41 7.41
C SER A 150 -19.74 13.55 8.93
N ASN A 151 -18.61 13.69 9.64
CA ASN A 151 -18.45 13.82 11.09
C ASN A 151 -18.37 12.50 11.88
N GLU A 152 -17.17 11.93 11.99
CA GLU A 152 -16.57 11.59 13.30
C GLU A 152 -15.11 11.14 13.15
N HIS A 153 -14.27 11.70 14.03
CA HIS A 153 -12.85 11.42 14.25
C HIS A 153 -11.85 11.56 13.08
N LEU A 154 -11.33 12.79 12.99
CA LEU A 154 -9.91 13.07 12.71
C LEU A 154 -9.02 11.99 13.33
N VAL A 155 -8.56 11.04 12.51
CA VAL A 155 -7.37 10.25 12.79
C VAL A 155 -6.24 11.25 12.93
N GLN A 156 -5.64 11.33 14.11
CA GLN A 156 -4.57 12.28 14.38
C GLN A 156 -3.42 12.06 13.39
N PRO A 157 -2.80 13.13 12.85
CA PRO A 157 -1.64 13.00 11.99
C PRO A 157 -0.54 12.31 12.78
N VAL A 158 -0.18 11.09 12.36
CA VAL A 158 0.86 10.32 13.02
C VAL A 158 2.18 11.03 12.79
N ARG A 159 2.80 11.49 13.89
CA ARG A 159 4.01 12.30 13.89
C ARG A 159 5.17 11.58 13.19
N ASN A 160 5.85 12.33 12.34
CA ASN A 160 7.06 11.99 11.59
C ASN A 160 8.16 11.37 12.49
N SER A 161 8.62 10.16 12.15
CA SER A 161 9.92 9.61 12.58
C SER A 161 10.83 9.50 11.35
N ILE A 162 11.96 8.78 11.38
CA ILE A 162 13.02 8.79 10.35
C ILE A 162 13.03 7.50 9.49
N ASP A 163 12.11 6.55 9.74
CA ASP A 163 12.06 5.20 9.13
C ASP A 163 11.00 4.85 8.02
N GLN A 164 10.06 5.69 7.55
CA GLN A 164 9.11 5.44 6.42
C GLN A 164 9.75 5.54 5.01
N LEU A 165 11.08 5.65 4.91
CA LEU A 165 11.76 6.13 3.71
C LEU A 165 11.71 5.21 2.48
N ILE A 166 11.27 3.96 2.59
CA ILE A 166 11.57 2.95 1.56
C ILE A 166 10.31 2.23 1.04
N ALA A 167 9.18 2.55 1.65
CA ALA A 167 7.87 2.00 1.35
C ALA A 167 7.52 1.92 -0.14
N ALA A 168 7.73 3.05 -0.82
CA ALA A 168 7.41 3.20 -2.22
C ALA A 168 8.43 2.52 -3.15
N ALA A 169 9.69 2.32 -2.74
CA ALA A 169 10.71 1.72 -3.60
C ALA A 169 10.48 0.24 -3.82
N ASN A 170 10.17 -0.54 -2.78
CA ASN A 170 9.86 -1.95 -3.01
C ASN A 170 8.45 -2.12 -3.53
N LEU A 171 7.49 -1.20 -3.31
CA LEU A 171 6.21 -1.24 -4.02
C LEU A 171 6.44 -1.24 -5.54
N ILE A 172 7.43 -0.48 -6.03
CA ILE A 172 7.79 -0.45 -7.44
C ILE A 172 8.71 -1.58 -7.89
N ASP A 173 9.68 -2.03 -7.09
CA ASP A 173 10.47 -3.21 -7.47
C ASP A 173 9.57 -4.46 -7.53
N MET A 174 8.59 -4.52 -6.63
CA MET A 174 7.48 -5.47 -6.59
C MET A 174 6.58 -5.37 -7.82
N ILE A 175 6.08 -4.18 -8.18
CA ILE A 175 5.25 -3.98 -9.38
C ILE A 175 6.08 -4.25 -10.65
N SER A 176 7.29 -3.72 -10.77
CA SER A 176 8.15 -3.83 -11.96
C SER A 176 8.67 -5.26 -12.19
N THR A 177 9.10 -5.96 -11.14
CA THR A 177 9.55 -7.36 -11.21
C THR A 177 8.38 -8.30 -11.51
N SER A 178 7.21 -8.07 -10.91
CA SER A 178 6.01 -8.88 -11.18
C SER A 178 5.41 -8.63 -12.57
N LEU A 179 5.51 -7.40 -13.09
CA LEU A 179 5.14 -7.08 -14.49
C LEU A 179 6.08 -7.75 -15.50
N SER A 180 7.34 -7.94 -15.13
CA SER A 180 8.36 -8.60 -15.96
C SER A 180 8.24 -10.14 -15.90
N ASN A 181 7.85 -10.69 -14.74
CA ASN A 181 7.59 -12.11 -14.53
C ASN A 181 6.15 -12.49 -14.93
N LYS A 182 5.86 -12.49 -16.23
CA LYS A 182 4.65 -13.15 -16.78
C LYS A 182 4.77 -14.67 -16.65
N ARG A 183 4.69 -15.23 -15.45
CA ARG A 183 4.30 -16.64 -15.28
C ARG A 183 2.83 -16.67 -14.94
N LYS A 184 2.06 -17.36 -15.80
CA LYS A 184 0.68 -17.70 -15.50
C LYS A 184 0.70 -18.45 -14.16
N PHE A 185 -0.07 -17.97 -13.20
CA PHE A 185 -0.50 -18.77 -12.06
C PHE A 185 -1.30 -19.94 -12.67
N GLN A 186 -0.62 -21.02 -13.01
CA GLN A 186 -1.26 -22.28 -13.38
C GLN A 186 -1.67 -22.92 -12.07
N GLU A 187 -2.88 -23.50 -12.05
CA GLU A 187 -3.39 -24.31 -10.95
C GLU A 187 -2.31 -25.30 -10.49
N HIS A 188 -1.58 -24.95 -9.43
CA HIS A 188 -0.62 -25.84 -8.82
C HIS A 188 -1.35 -26.75 -7.84
N ASP A 189 -0.85 -27.99 -7.73
CA ASP A 189 -1.40 -29.06 -6.90
C ASP A 189 -1.86 -28.57 -5.51
N LYS A 190 -3.06 -29.02 -5.11
CA LYS A 190 -3.76 -28.73 -3.83
C LYS A 190 -2.98 -29.09 -2.55
N HIS A 191 -1.72 -29.51 -2.65
CA HIS A 191 -0.85 -29.90 -1.55
C HIS A 191 0.36 -28.98 -1.34
N THR A 192 0.48 -27.89 -2.11
CA THR A 192 1.57 -26.93 -1.94
C THR A 192 1.24 -25.95 -0.82
N SER A 193 2.05 -25.91 0.24
CA SER A 193 1.86 -24.97 1.35
C SER A 193 2.13 -23.54 0.89
N MET A 194 1.21 -22.63 1.20
CA MET A 194 1.35 -21.19 0.94
C MET A 194 1.56 -20.45 2.26
N GLU A 195 2.51 -19.50 2.28
CA GLU A 195 2.83 -18.71 3.47
C GLU A 195 2.90 -17.22 3.11
N VAL A 196 2.26 -16.38 3.92
CA VAL A 196 2.38 -14.93 3.84
C VAL A 196 3.57 -14.49 4.69
N THR A 197 4.42 -13.64 4.11
CA THR A 197 5.59 -13.06 4.80
C THR A 197 5.61 -11.54 4.61
N THR A 198 6.22 -10.82 5.55
CA THR A 198 6.50 -9.38 5.38
C THR A 198 7.94 -9.18 4.95
N LYS A 199 8.15 -8.15 4.13
CA LYS A 199 9.47 -7.59 3.90
C LYS A 199 9.47 -6.15 4.30
N LYS A 200 10.38 -5.80 5.22
CA LYS A 200 10.66 -4.42 5.56
C LYS A 200 11.04 -3.66 4.31
N LEU A 201 10.50 -2.47 4.20
CA LEU A 201 10.83 -1.56 3.13
C LEU A 201 12.06 -0.79 3.67
N ALA A 202 13.24 -1.04 3.10
CA ALA A 202 14.57 -0.84 3.71
C ALA A 202 15.37 0.44 3.42
#